data_AF-A0A561U5T1-F1
#
_entry.id   AF-A0A561U5T1-F1
#
_cell.length_a   1.000
_cell.length_b   1.000
_cell.length_c   1.000
_cell.angle_alpha   90.00
_cell.angle_beta   90.00
_cell.angle_gamma   90.00
#
_symmetry.space_group_name_H-M   'P 1'
#
loop_
_entity.id
_entity.type
_entity.pdbx_description
1 polymer ?
#
loop_
_entity_poly.entity_id
_entity_poly.type
_entity_poly.pdbx_seq_one_letter_code
_entity_poly.pdbx_strand_id
1 'polypeptide(L)' 'MSTKLGYQPDGYQRRAVRGRLTIERRLRLDRAQWERHRTVQVEVEGLAPCLPLMGLGSG' A
#
# COMPACT_ATOMS: atom_id res chain seq x y z
N MET A 1 10.61 -10.05 2.75
CA MET A 1 11.04 -8.85 2.00
C MET A 1 10.18 -7.63 2.28
N SER A 2 8.83 -7.72 2.25
CA SER A 2 7.94 -6.57 2.49
C SER A 2 8.16 -5.80 3.82
N THR A 3 8.62 -6.48 4.88
CA THR A 3 8.95 -5.83 6.17
C THR A 3 10.04 -4.77 6.09
N LYS A 4 10.99 -4.87 5.15
CA LYS A 4 12.04 -3.86 4.94
C LYS A 4 11.47 -2.51 4.49
N LEU A 5 10.27 -2.51 3.92
CA LEU A 5 9.55 -1.31 3.48
C LEU A 5 8.56 -0.80 4.56
N GLY A 6 8.64 -1.33 5.78
CA GLY A 6 7.80 -0.92 6.92
C GLY A 6 6.44 -1.62 7.01
N TYR A 7 6.13 -2.58 6.12
CA TYR A 7 4.87 -3.33 6.20
C TYR A 7 4.82 -4.24 7.42
N GLN A 8 3.66 -4.29 8.07
CA GLN A 8 3.38 -5.13 9.23
C GLN A 8 2.27 -6.14 8.91
N PRO A 9 2.29 -7.36 9.51
CA PRO A 9 1.17 -8.29 9.40
C PRO A 9 -0.12 -7.70 9.97
N ASP A 10 -1.22 -7.88 9.25
CA ASP A 10 -2.56 -7.39 9.63
C ASP A 10 -3.62 -8.51 9.52
N GLY A 11 -3.20 -9.72 9.91
CA GLY A 11 -4.03 -10.92 9.94
C GLY A 11 -3.87 -11.85 8.74
N TYR A 12 -4.73 -12.87 8.70
CA TYR A 12 -4.69 -13.95 7.72
C TYR A 12 -6.07 -14.23 7.13
N GLN A 13 -6.12 -14.69 5.89
CA GLN A 13 -7.34 -15.12 5.22
C GLN A 13 -7.15 -16.47 4.53
N ARG A 14 -8.20 -17.28 4.53
CA ARG A 14 -8.28 -18.51 3.75
C ARG A 14 -8.83 -18.18 2.36
N ARG A 15 -8.12 -18.57 1.32
CA ARG A 15 -8.47 -18.32 -0.08
C ARG A 15 -8.29 -19.60 -0.89
N ALA A 16 -9.13 -19.81 -1.91
CA ALA A 16 -8.85 -20.81 -2.93
C ALA A 16 -8.05 -20.15 -4.05
N VAL A 17 -6.81 -20.56 -4.25
CA VAL A 17 -5.96 -20.10 -5.36
C VAL A 17 -5.80 -21.28 -6.30
N ARG A 18 -6.33 -21.16 -7.52
CA ARG A 18 -6.35 -22.24 -8.53
C ARG A 18 -6.90 -23.56 -7.94
N GLY A 19 -8.02 -23.47 -7.21
CA GLY A 19 -8.68 -24.60 -6.57
C GLY A 19 -8.01 -25.13 -5.30
N ARG A 20 -6.90 -24.56 -4.85
CA ARG A 20 -6.17 -25.02 -3.65
C ARG A 20 -6.35 -24.05 -2.50
N LEU A 21 -6.70 -24.58 -1.31
CA LEU A 21 -6.73 -23.80 -0.08
C LEU A 21 -5.34 -23.22 0.20
N THR A 22 -5.29 -21.91 0.35
CA THR A 22 -4.09 -21.12 0.61
C THR A 22 -4.37 -20.17 1.76
N ILE A 23 -3.38 -20.00 2.64
CA ILE A 23 -3.41 -18.98 3.69
C ILE A 23 -2.73 -17.72 3.16
N GLU A 24 -3.53 -16.69 2.91
CA GLU A 24 -3.05 -15.36 2.57
C GLU A 24 -2.73 -14.59 3.85
N ARG A 25 -1.55 -13.94 3.88
CA ARG A 25 -1.18 -13.02 4.96
C ARG A 25 -1.44 -11.59 4.51
N ARG A 26 -2.31 -10.87 5.23
CA ARG A 26 -2.55 -9.46 5.00
C ARG A 26 -1.40 -8.64 5.56
N LEU A 27 -1.04 -7.58 4.86
CA LEU A 27 0.01 -6.65 5.25
C LEU A 27 -0.55 -5.23 5.23
N ARG A 28 -0.17 -4.44 6.22
CA ARG A 28 -0.56 -3.04 6.36
C ARG A 28 0.68 -2.17 6.47
N LEU A 29 0.66 -1.03 5.79
CA LEU A 29 1.66 0.03 5.91
C LEU A 29 0.90 1.31 6.21
N ASP A 30 1.03 1.82 7.43
CA ASP A 30 0.44 3.11 7.79
C ASP A 30 1.36 4.28 7.38
N ARG A 31 0.81 5.50 7.47
CA ARG A 31 1.51 6.72 7.04
C ARG A 31 2.82 6.96 7.81
N ALA A 32 2.86 6.65 9.10
CA ALA A 32 4.04 6.87 9.95
C ALA A 32 5.13 5.81 9.69
N GLN A 33 4.74 4.55 9.47
CA GLN A 33 5.67 3.50 9.06
C GLN A 33 6.29 3.79 7.71
N TRP A 34 5.51 4.26 6.74
CA TRP A 34 6.04 4.67 5.44
C TRP A 34 7.06 5.80 5.59
N GLU A 35 6.77 6.79 6.43
CA GLU A 35 7.65 7.93 6.69
C GLU A 35 9.00 7.53 7.29
N ARG A 36 8.98 6.57 8.21
CA ARG A 36 10.21 6.03 8.84
C ARG A 36 11.07 5.20 7.90
N HIS A 37 10.46 4.52 6.94
CA HIS A 37 11.13 3.53 6.10
C HIS A 37 11.33 3.97 4.64
N ARG A 38 10.86 5.17 4.24
CA ARG A 38 11.12 5.68 2.89
C ARG A 38 12.61 5.95 2.71
N THR A 39 13.25 5.18 1.84
CA THR A 39 14.67 5.36 1.49
C THR A 39 14.88 5.79 0.04
N VAL A 40 13.83 5.71 -0.78
CA VAL A 40 13.89 6.04 -2.20
C VAL A 40 13.30 7.43 -2.41
N GLN A 41 14.06 8.32 -3.04
CA GLN A 41 13.53 9.60 -3.52
C GLN A 41 12.63 9.33 -4.72
N VAL A 42 11.42 9.90 -4.69
CA VAL A 42 10.42 9.75 -5.74
C VAL A 42 9.92 11.14 -6.11
N GLU A 43 9.90 11.42 -7.40
CA GLU A 43 9.28 12.61 -7.99
C GLU A 43 7.98 12.19 -8.70
N VAL A 44 6.97 13.07 -8.65
CA VAL A 44 5.65 12.82 -9.26
C VAL A 44 5.30 14.01 -10.14
N GLU A 45 5.19 13.77 -11.43
CA GLU A 45 4.82 14.76 -12.43
C GLU A 45 3.36 14.57 -12.89
N GLY A 46 2.72 15.63 -13.39
CA GLY A 46 1.34 15.57 -13.88
C GLY A 46 0.28 15.31 -12.80
N LEU A 47 0.63 15.43 -11.52
CA LEU A 47 -0.30 15.15 -10.42
C LEU A 47 -1.46 16.16 -10.37
N ALA A 48 -1.16 17.45 -10.55
CA ALA A 48 -2.12 18.55 -10.43
C ALA A 48 -3.43 18.36 -11.23
N PRO A 49 -3.40 18.08 -12.55
CA PRO A 49 -4.63 17.88 -13.34
C PRO A 49 -5.42 16.62 -12.94
N CYS A 50 -4.78 15.65 -12.27
CA CYS A 50 -5.41 14.40 -11.84
C CYS A 50 -6.07 14.48 -10.45
N LEU A 51 -5.70 15.48 -9.63
CA LEU A 51 -6.23 15.61 -8.27
C LEU A 51 -7.78 15.59 -8.23
N PRO A 52 -8.53 16.31 -9.11
CA PRO A 52 -9.99 16.33 -9.05
C PRO A 52 -10.63 14.95 -9.26
N LEU A 53 -10.00 14.11 -10.09
CA LEU A 53 -10.44 12.74 -10.34
C LEU A 53 -10.29 11.85 -9.09
N MET A 54 -9.43 12.23 -8.16
CA MET A 54 -9.19 11.55 -6.88
C MET A 54 -9.98 12.18 -5.71
N GLY A 55 -10.98 13.01 -6.00
CA GLY A 55 -11.79 13.71 -4.99
C GLY A 55 -11.07 14.89 -4.33
N LEU A 56 -9.97 15.37 -4.93
CA LEU A 56 -9.19 16.50 -4.45
C LEU A 56 -9.21 17.61 -5.49
N GLY A 57 -10.07 18.62 -5.35
CA GLY A 57 -10.13 19.68 -6.36
C GLY A 57 -11.31 20.59 -6.15
N SER A 58 -11.20 21.44 -5.13
CA SER A 58 -12.10 22.56 -4.81
C SER A 58 -13.58 22.22 -4.63
N GLY A 59 -14.09 22.51 -3.43
CA GLY A 59 -15.35 23.26 -3.35
C GLY A 59 -15.10 24.70 -3.80
#